data_AF-A0A3C0L223-F1
#
_entry.id   AF-A0A3C0L223-F1
#
_cell.length_a   1.000
_cell.length_b   1.000
_cell.length_c   1.000
_cell.angle_alpha   90.00
_cell.angle_beta   90.00
_cell.angle_gamma   90.00
#
_symmetry.space_group_name_H-M   'P 1'
#
loop_
_entity.id
_entity.type
_entity.pdbx_description
1 polymer ?
#
loop_
_entity_poly.entity_id
_entity_poly.type
_entity_poly.pdbx_seq_one_letter_code
_entity_poly.pdbx_strand_id
1 'polypeptide(L)'
;MMIKQVVFLKRRKDLDLATFKDYYEAHHRKIGERVLAGFAVSYVRRYLDPANLSTPNPPFDVITEMWFPDWATQKACMAHLSDP
;
A
#
# COMPACT_ATOMS: atom_id res chain seq x y z
N MET A 1 -16.07 14.54 -4.93
CA MET A 1 -16.17 13.42 -3.97
C MET A 1 -14.81 12.75 -3.92
N MET A 2 -14.25 12.57 -2.72
CA MET A 2 -12.93 11.97 -2.53
C MET A 2 -12.97 10.47 -2.80
N ILE A 3 -11.95 9.93 -3.46
CA ILE A 3 -11.84 8.52 -3.80
C ILE A 3 -10.84 7.85 -2.87
N LYS A 4 -11.28 6.82 -2.15
CA LYS A 4 -10.40 5.95 -1.37
C LYS A 4 -10.12 4.69 -2.19
N GLN A 5 -8.85 4.46 -2.53
CA GLN A 5 -8.39 3.20 -3.10
C GLN A 5 -7.71 2.37 -2.02
N VAL A 6 -8.06 1.09 -1.96
CA VAL A 6 -7.49 0.13 -1.00
C VAL A 6 -6.78 -0.96 -1.79
N VAL A 7 -5.53 -1.23 -1.42
CA VAL A 7 -4.68 -2.26 -2.03
C VAL A 7 -4.23 -3.23 -0.94
N PHE A 8 -4.39 -4.53 -1.21
CA PHE A 8 -3.95 -5.60 -0.33
C PHE A 8 -2.66 -6.20 -0.85
N LEU A 9 -1.62 -6.25 -0.02
CA LEU A 9 -0.32 -6.81 -0.39
C LEU A 9 0.05 -7.95 0.55
N LYS A 10 0.52 -9.06 -0.04
CA LYS A 10 1.09 -10.21 0.67
C LYS A 10 2.61 -10.18 0.52
N ARG A 11 3.32 -10.47 1.60
CA ARG A 11 4.78 -10.65 1.57
C ARG A 11 5.13 -11.89 0.75
N ARG A 12 6.35 -11.93 0.21
CA ARG A 12 6.88 -13.15 -0.41
C ARG A 12 6.95 -14.29 0.62
N LYS A 13 6.75 -15.53 0.17
CA LYS A 13 6.69 -16.71 1.04
C LYS A 13 7.97 -16.99 1.83
N ASP A 14 9.11 -16.49 1.35
CA ASP A 14 10.42 -16.67 1.97
C ASP A 14 10.78 -15.59 2.99
N LEU A 15 9.91 -14.59 3.20
CA LEU A 15 10.12 -13.53 4.19
C LEU A 15 9.22 -13.72 5.41
N ASP A 16 9.79 -13.53 6.60
CA ASP A 16 9.00 -13.32 7.82
C ASP A 16 8.35 -11.91 7.82
N LEU A 17 7.41 -11.69 8.75
CA LEU A 17 6.66 -10.44 8.82
C LEU A 17 7.53 -9.24 9.21
N ALA A 18 8.47 -9.43 10.13
CA ALA A 18 9.31 -8.36 10.66
C ALA A 18 10.27 -7.87 9.57
N THR A 19 10.98 -8.79 8.93
CA THR A 19 11.87 -8.53 7.80
C THR A 19 11.12 -7.88 6.62
N PHE A 20 9.91 -8.36 6.32
CA PHE A 20 9.05 -7.72 5.32
C PHE A 20 8.74 -6.27 5.68
N LYS A 21 8.28 -6.00 6.91
CA LYS A 21 7.91 -4.66 7.37
C LYS A 21 9.10 -3.71 7.35
N ASP A 22 10.25 -4.14 7.85
CA ASP A 22 11.47 -3.34 7.90
C ASP A 22 11.94 -2.95 6.49
N TYR A 23 11.99 -3.92 5.57
CA TYR A 23 12.35 -3.65 4.18
C TYR A 23 11.32 -2.74 3.50
N TYR A 24 10.03 -2.99 3.72
CA TYR A 24 8.94 -2.22 3.12
C TYR A 24 9.02 -0.74 3.55
N GLU A 25 9.18 -0.44 4.83
CA GLU A 25 9.26 0.94 5.32
C GLU A 25 10.56 1.64 4.92
N ALA A 26 11.69 0.91 4.88
CA ALA A 26 12.99 1.45 4.53
C ALA A 26 13.16 1.71 3.01
N HIS A 27 12.50 0.92 2.16
CA HIS A 27 12.69 0.94 0.70
C HIS A 27 11.38 1.15 -0.06
N HIS A 28 10.43 0.22 0.07
CA HIS A 28 9.22 0.20 -0.78
C HIS A 28 8.33 1.43 -0.58
N ARG A 29 8.18 1.90 0.66
CA ARG A 29 7.41 3.12 1.00
C ARG A 29 7.88 4.32 0.18
N LYS A 30 9.19 4.50 0.01
CA LYS A 30 9.77 5.65 -0.71
C LYS A 30 9.37 5.65 -2.19
N ILE A 31 9.25 4.46 -2.79
CA ILE A 31 8.74 4.31 -4.16
C ILE A 31 7.29 4.80 -4.19
N GLY A 32 6.45 4.29 -3.29
CA GLY A 32 5.06 4.72 -3.15
C GLY A 32 4.91 6.24 -2.97
N GLU A 33 5.69 6.84 -2.08
CA GLU A 33 5.71 8.29 -1.85
C GLU A 33 6.08 9.06 -3.11
N ARG A 34 7.09 8.61 -3.84
CA ARG A 34 7.53 9.25 -5.07
C ARG A 34 6.46 9.19 -6.16
N VAL A 35 5.85 8.03 -6.39
CA VAL A 35 4.90 7.84 -7.51
C VAL A 35 3.50 8.39 -7.21
N LEU A 36 3.13 8.51 -5.93
CA LEU A 36 1.86 9.10 -5.50
C LEU A 36 1.96 10.62 -5.29
N ALA A 37 3.18 11.18 -5.24
CA ALA A 37 3.40 12.61 -5.07
C ALA A 37 2.67 13.40 -6.15
N GLY A 38 1.90 14.41 -5.73
CA GLY A 38 1.08 15.23 -6.62
C GLY A 38 -0.27 14.61 -7.01
N PHE A 39 -0.54 13.35 -6.66
CA PHE A 39 -1.83 12.69 -6.93
C PHE A 39 -2.63 12.41 -5.65
N ALA A 40 -2.04 11.68 -4.71
CA ALA A 40 -2.72 11.26 -3.49
C ALA A 40 -2.59 12.31 -2.38
N VAL A 41 -3.70 12.58 -1.68
CA VAL A 41 -3.73 13.48 -0.51
C VAL A 41 -3.44 12.74 0.81
N SER A 42 -3.47 11.40 0.78
CA SER A 42 -3.11 10.56 1.91
C SER A 42 -2.63 9.19 1.43
N TYR A 43 -1.64 8.63 2.11
CA TYR A 43 -1.03 7.32 1.85
C TYR A 43 -0.68 6.62 3.16
N VAL A 44 -1.42 5.57 3.50
CA VAL A 44 -1.33 4.87 4.80
C VAL A 44 -1.12 3.38 4.59
N ARG A 45 -0.27 2.77 5.44
CA ARG A 45 0.04 1.34 5.41
C ARG A 45 -0.35 0.75 6.76
N ARG A 46 -1.33 -0.17 6.77
CA ARG A 46 -1.82 -0.85 7.97
C ARG A 46 -1.40 -2.31 7.92
N TYR A 47 -0.33 -2.65 8.64
CA TYR A 47 0.13 -4.02 8.76
C TYR A 47 -0.84 -4.81 9.63
N LEU A 48 -1.18 -6.03 9.21
CA LEU A 48 -1.93 -6.92 10.08
C LEU A 48 -0.98 -7.54 11.09
N ASP A 49 -1.38 -7.47 12.35
CA ASP A 49 -0.69 -8.12 13.44
C ASP A 49 -1.31 -9.51 13.65
N PRO A 50 -0.55 -10.61 13.40
CA PRO A 50 -1.04 -11.97 13.61
C PRO A 50 -1.57 -12.23 15.01
N ALA A 51 -1.09 -11.52 16.04
CA ALA A 51 -1.57 -11.65 17.41
C ALA A 51 -3.03 -11.19 17.57
N ASN A 52 -3.52 -10.33 16.67
CA ASN A 52 -4.87 -9.77 16.69
C ASN A 52 -5.80 -10.44 15.65
N LEU A 53 -5.35 -11.51 14.99
CA LEU A 53 -6.11 -12.19 13.95
C LEU A 53 -6.62 -13.55 14.42
N SER A 54 -7.81 -13.92 13.94
CA SER A 54 -8.35 -15.27 14.09
C SER A 54 -7.61 -16.31 13.24
N THR A 55 -6.83 -15.88 12.24
CA THR A 55 -5.98 -16.73 11.40
C THR A 55 -4.52 -16.29 11.47
N PRO A 56 -3.57 -17.21 11.78
CA PRO A 56 -2.15 -16.89 11.89
C PRO A 56 -1.50 -16.57 10.53
N ASN A 57 -2.16 -16.88 9.42
CA ASN A 57 -1.68 -16.55 8.07
C ASN A 57 -2.79 -15.90 7.23
N PRO A 58 -2.99 -14.58 7.35
CA PRO A 58 -3.98 -13.86 6.54
C PRO A 58 -3.61 -13.85 5.04
N PRO A 59 -4.59 -13.64 4.15
CA PRO A 59 -4.37 -13.59 2.70
C PRO A 59 -3.52 -12.38 2.23
N PHE A 60 -3.30 -11.39 3.10
CA PHE A 60 -2.43 -10.24 2.89
C PHE A 60 -1.78 -9.85 4.23
N ASP A 61 -0.64 -9.17 4.18
CA ASP A 61 0.11 -8.75 5.38
C ASP A 61 0.03 -7.23 5.62
N VAL A 62 -0.34 -6.45 4.61
CA VAL A 62 -0.56 -5.01 4.73
C VAL A 62 -1.74 -4.53 3.87
N ILE A 63 -2.54 -3.65 4.45
CA ILE A 63 -3.58 -2.88 3.75
C ILE A 63 -2.99 -1.49 3.47
N THR A 64 -2.86 -1.16 2.20
CA THR A 64 -2.44 0.16 1.76
C THR A 64 -3.65 0.98 1.35
N GLU A 65 -3.80 2.17 1.92
CA GLU A 65 -4.92 3.07 1.66
C GLU A 65 -4.39 4.37 1.04
N MET A 66 -5.02 4.78 -0.06
CA MET A 66 -4.71 6.01 -0.78
C MET A 66 -5.98 6.82 -0.97
N TRP A 67 -5.90 8.14 -0.78
CA TRP A 67 -7.01 9.05 -1.04
C TRP A 67 -6.65 9.99 -2.17
N PHE A 68 -7.59 10.17 -3.09
CA PHE A 68 -7.50 11.09 -4.22
C PHE A 68 -8.64 12.10 -4.16
N PRO A 69 -8.42 13.36 -4.56
CA PRO A 69 -9.45 14.40 -4.49
C PRO A 69 -10.68 14.07 -5.35
N ASP A 70 -10.47 13.35 -6.45
CA ASP A 70 -11.50 12.91 -7.39
C ASP A 70 -11.05 11.71 -8.25
N TRP A 71 -11.98 11.20 -9.06
CA TRP A 71 -11.74 10.11 -10.00
C TRP A 71 -10.78 10.47 -11.13
N ALA A 72 -10.70 11.74 -11.54
CA ALA A 72 -9.81 12.15 -12.63
C ALA A 72 -8.35 12.02 -12.19
N THR A 73 -8.05 12.49 -10.98
CA THR A 73 -6.73 12.41 -10.34
C THR A 73 -6.34 10.97 -10.07
N GLN A 74 -7.25 10.14 -9.55
CA GLN A 74 -6.99 8.71 -9.34
C GLN A 74 -6.65 8.01 -10.66
N LYS A 75 -7.42 8.26 -11.74
CA LYS A 75 -7.16 7.64 -13.05
C LYS A 75 -5.85 8.11 -13.66
N ALA A 76 -5.52 9.40 -13.54
CA ALA A 76 -4.24 9.93 -13.98
C ALA A 76 -3.07 9.28 -13.23
N CYS A 77 -3.21 9.08 -11.92
CA CYS A 77 -2.23 8.35 -11.12
C CYS A 77 -2.07 6.90 -11.60
N MET A 78 -3.18 6.17 -11.84
CA MET A 78 -3.09 4.78 -12.32
C MET A 78 -2.43 4.69 -13.70
N ALA A 79 -2.70 5.65 -14.58
CA ALA A 79 -2.02 5.74 -15.87
C ALA A 79 -0.51 6.00 -15.70
N HIS A 80 -0.13 6.93 -14.82
CA HIS A 80 1.28 7.21 -14.51
C HIS A 80 2.01 5.98 -13.95
N LEU A 81 1.37 5.16 -13.13
CA LEU A 81 1.95 3.93 -12.58
C LEU A 81 2.07 2.79 -13.60
N SER A 82 1.37 2.87 -14.72
CA SER A 82 1.35 1.85 -15.76
C SER A 82 2.40 2.09 -16.86
N ASP A 83 3.09 3.24 -16.81
CA ASP A 83 4.15 3.62 -17.73
C ASP A 83 5.51 3.17 -17.16
N PRO A 84 6.23 2.24 -17.83
CA PRO A 84 7.43 1.57 -17.29
C PRO A 84 8.66 2.48 -17.08
#